data_AF-A0A3N5J064-F1
#
_entry.id   AF-A0A3N5J064-F1
#
_cell.length_a   1.000
_cell.length_b   1.000
_cell.length_c   1.000
_cell.angle_alpha   90.00
_cell.angle_beta   90.00
_cell.angle_gamma   90.00
#
_symmetry.space_group_name_H-M   'P 1'
#
loop_
_entity.id
_entity.type
_entity.pdbx_description
1 polymer ?
#
loop_
_entity_poly.entity_id
_entity_poly.type
_entity_poly.pdbx_seq_one_letter_code
_entity_poly.pdbx_strand_id
1 'polypeptide(L)' 'MAADDADFTKNVQIVYNNDIDNSLGKGKGTDFHYVETNEGRLVDCKGIKARYIRSYSSGNTSNDLNHWIELEVYGKPVK' A
#
# COMPACT_ATOMS: atom_id res chain seq x y z
N MET A 1 0.14 -1.51 -2.79
CA MET A 1 -0.26 -1.93 -4.16
C MET A 1 0.09 -3.38 -4.40
N ALA A 2 -0.60 -4.00 -5.34
CA ALA A 2 -0.47 -5.40 -5.73
C ALA A 2 -0.09 -5.50 -7.22
N ALA A 3 0.70 -6.51 -7.60
CA ALA A 3 1.11 -6.76 -8.98
C ALA A 3 1.42 -8.23 -9.25
N ASP A 4 1.48 -8.60 -10.53
CA ASP A 4 1.86 -9.94 -10.98
C ASP A 4 3.37 -10.13 -11.14
N ASP A 5 4.12 -9.04 -11.26
CA ASP A 5 5.58 -9.01 -11.46
C ASP A 5 6.30 -8.14 -10.42
N ALA A 6 7.57 -8.45 -10.16
CA ALA A 6 8.39 -7.77 -9.15
C ALA A 6 8.70 -6.31 -9.48
N ASP A 7 8.64 -5.96 -10.76
CA ASP A 7 8.89 -4.60 -11.26
C ASP A 7 7.64 -3.72 -11.20
N PHE A 8 6.47 -4.28 -10.84
CA PHE A 8 5.18 -3.60 -10.79
C PHE A 8 4.84 -2.94 -12.14
N THR A 9 4.85 -3.74 -13.20
CA THR A 9 4.50 -3.31 -14.56
C THR A 9 3.25 -3.99 -15.12
N LYS A 10 2.85 -5.13 -14.55
CA LYS A 10 1.72 -5.96 -14.99
C LYS A 10 0.63 -6.03 -13.94
N ASN A 11 -0.60 -5.75 -14.37
CA ASN A 11 -1.83 -5.82 -13.55
C ASN A 11 -1.68 -5.12 -12.19
N VAL A 12 -1.07 -3.94 -12.21
CA VAL A 12 -0.81 -3.14 -11.00
C VAL A 12 -2.12 -2.59 -10.46
N GLN A 13 -2.41 -2.92 -9.21
CA GLN A 13 -3.61 -2.46 -8.52
C GLN A 13 -3.24 -1.75 -7.23
N ILE A 14 -3.68 -0.50 -7.13
CA ILE A 14 -3.53 0.30 -5.92
C ILE A 14 -4.70 -0.04 -4.99
N VAL A 15 -4.38 -0.59 -3.83
CA VAL A 15 -5.37 -1.01 -2.81
C VAL A 15 -5.57 0.04 -1.70
N TYR A 16 -4.62 0.96 -1.58
CA TYR A 16 -4.65 2.08 -0.65
C TYR A 16 -3.71 3.18 -1.19
N ASN A 17 -4.18 4.42 -1.18
CA ASN A 17 -3.45 5.60 -1.62
C ASN A 17 -3.97 6.88 -0.94
N ASN A 18 -3.19 7.37 0.03
CA ASN A 18 -3.40 8.65 0.69
C ASN A 18 -2.54 9.80 0.12
N ASP A 19 -1.91 9.61 -1.04
CA ASP A 19 -1.07 10.61 -1.70
C ASP A 19 -1.93 11.63 -2.47
N ILE A 20 -2.57 12.55 -1.73
CA ILE A 20 -3.57 13.49 -2.27
C ILE A 20 -2.96 14.49 -3.26
N ASP A 21 -1.67 14.79 -3.15
CA ASP A 21 -0.94 15.71 -4.03
C ASP A 21 -0.13 14.99 -5.12
N ASN A 22 -0.18 13.65 -5.16
CA ASN A 22 0.55 12.82 -6.11
C ASN A 22 2.08 13.00 -6.01
N SER A 23 2.59 13.29 -4.83
CA SER A 23 4.02 13.43 -4.53
C SER A 23 4.85 12.18 -4.89
N LEU A 24 4.24 10.99 -4.84
CA LEU A 24 4.86 9.71 -5.18
C LEU A 24 4.77 9.36 -6.68
N GLY A 25 4.03 10.15 -7.47
CA GLY A 25 3.90 9.97 -8.92
C GLY A 25 3.18 8.66 -9.31
N LYS A 26 2.31 8.14 -8.45
CA LYS A 26 1.52 6.90 -8.68
C LYS A 26 0.03 7.16 -8.93
N GLY A 27 -0.32 8.42 -9.20
CA GLY A 27 -1.69 8.89 -9.32
C GLY A 27 -2.19 9.47 -8.00
N LYS A 28 -3.04 10.49 -8.10
CA LYS A 28 -3.63 11.17 -6.96
C LYS A 28 -4.51 10.22 -6.14
N GLY A 29 -4.17 10.09 -4.86
CA GLY A 29 -4.90 9.30 -3.88
C GLY A 29 -6.23 9.92 -3.47
N THR A 30 -7.15 9.06 -3.05
CA THR A 30 -8.47 9.44 -2.52
C THR A 30 -8.70 8.94 -1.11
N ASP A 31 -7.81 8.12 -0.58
CA ASP A 31 -7.95 7.59 0.77
C ASP A 31 -7.49 8.61 1.81
N PHE A 32 -8.12 8.58 2.98
CA PHE A 32 -7.67 9.39 4.10
C PHE A 32 -6.30 8.96 4.59
N HIS A 33 -5.52 9.95 5.04
CA HIS A 33 -4.24 9.73 5.71
C HIS A 33 -4.35 8.68 6.80
N TYR A 34 -3.30 7.87 6.91
CA TYR A 34 -3.19 6.89 7.97
C TYR A 34 -2.78 7.57 9.26
N VAL A 35 -3.52 7.31 10.34
CA VAL A 35 -3.19 7.69 11.70
C VAL A 35 -2.91 6.40 12.45
N GLU A 36 -1.71 6.28 13.01
CA GLU A 36 -1.26 5.08 13.70
C GLU A 36 -2.07 4.83 14.99
N THR A 37 -2.41 3.57 15.23
CA THR A 37 -3.14 3.12 16.43
C THR A 37 -2.61 1.75 16.86
N ASN A 38 -2.92 1.28 18.06
CA ASN A 38 -2.49 -0.06 18.48
C ASN A 38 -3.11 -1.21 17.64
N GLU A 39 -4.12 -0.94 16.82
CA GLU A 39 -4.76 -1.91 15.93
C GLU A 39 -4.17 -1.89 14.51
N GLY A 40 -3.30 -0.94 14.20
CA GLY A 40 -2.80 -0.71 12.84
C GLY A 40 -3.90 -0.25 11.87
N ARG A 41 -3.77 -0.63 10.60
CA ARG A 41 -4.80 -0.38 9.57
C ARG A 41 -5.03 -1.62 8.71
N LEU A 42 -6.27 -2.06 8.69
CA LEU A 42 -6.75 -3.06 7.75
C LEU A 42 -6.98 -2.42 6.37
N VAL A 43 -6.36 -2.99 5.33
CA VAL A 43 -6.60 -2.62 3.93
C VAL A 43 -7.32 -3.78 3.25
N ASP A 44 -8.59 -3.57 2.90
CA ASP A 44 -9.36 -4.56 2.14
C ASP A 44 -8.88 -4.61 0.69
N CYS A 45 -8.16 -5.69 0.36
CA CYS A 45 -7.64 -5.93 -0.99
C CYS A 45 -8.68 -6.53 -1.95
N LYS A 46 -9.95 -6.66 -1.55
CA LYS A 46 -11.09 -7.07 -2.41
C LYS A 46 -10.86 -8.35 -3.22
N GLY A 47 -10.05 -9.27 -2.71
CA GLY A 47 -9.76 -10.55 -3.36
C GLY A 47 -8.88 -10.45 -4.61
N ILE A 48 -8.06 -9.40 -4.73
CA ILE A 48 -7.11 -9.26 -5.85
C ILE A 48 -6.17 -10.46 -5.92
N LYS A 49 -6.07 -11.06 -7.11
CA LYS A 49 -5.00 -12.01 -7.44
C LYS A 49 -3.73 -11.21 -7.74
N ALA A 50 -2.66 -11.51 -7.00
CA ALA A 50 -1.35 -10.92 -7.19
C ALA A 50 -0.26 -11.85 -6.65
N ARG A 51 0.99 -11.60 -7.07
CA ARG A 51 2.18 -12.30 -6.55
C ARG A 51 3.06 -11.39 -5.69
N TYR A 52 3.03 -10.09 -5.95
CA TYR A 52 3.86 -9.10 -5.27
C TYR A 52 2.99 -8.03 -4.63
N ILE A 53 3.33 -7.68 -3.39
CA ILE A 53 2.78 -6.53 -2.66
C ILE A 53 3.91 -5.56 -2.40
N ARG A 54 3.65 -4.26 -2.58
CA ARG A 54 4.58 -3.19 -2.22
C ARG A 54 3.84 -2.05 -1.55
N SER A 55 4.41 -1.55 -0.46
CA SER A 55 4.01 -0.30 0.20
C SER A 55 4.99 0.80 -0.21
N TYR A 56 4.47 1.96 -0.60
CA TYR A 56 5.25 3.17 -0.83
C TYR A 56 4.93 4.17 0.28
N SER A 57 5.95 4.82 0.83
CA SER A 57 5.80 5.80 1.90
C SER A 57 6.85 6.90 1.73
N SER A 58 6.51 8.13 2.15
CA SER A 58 7.33 9.33 2.01
C SER A 58 7.41 10.09 3.33
N GLY A 59 8.10 9.48 4.30
CA GLY A 59 8.25 10.05 5.64
C GLY A 59 7.00 9.97 6.48
N ASN A 60 6.93 10.82 7.50
CA ASN A 60 5.81 10.97 8.41
C ASN A 60 5.69 12.44 8.86
N THR A 61 4.72 12.75 9.72
CA THR A 61 4.47 14.12 10.20
C THR A 61 5.58 14.69 11.11
N SER A 62 6.55 13.87 11.53
CA SER A 62 7.64 14.25 12.43
C SER A 62 9.00 14.32 11.74
N ASN A 63 9.26 13.49 10.73
CA ASN A 63 10.53 13.48 9.97
C ASN A 63 10.42 12.76 8.61
N ASP A 64 11.53 12.72 7.87
CA ASP A 64 11.61 12.14 6.53
C ASP A 64 11.73 10.60 6.50
N LEU A 65 11.68 9.92 7.65
CA LEU A 65 11.88 8.47 7.74
C LEU A 65 10.54 7.72 7.68
N ASN A 66 10.59 6.50 7.14
CA ASN A 66 9.45 5.57 7.13
C ASN A 66 9.61 4.59 8.30
N HIS A 67 8.67 4.61 9.25
CA HIS A 67 8.70 3.73 10.43
C HIS A 67 7.60 2.67 10.32
N TRP A 68 8.02 1.41 10.18
CA TRP A 68 7.13 0.26 10.17
C TRP A 68 7.57 -0.70 11.26
N ILE A 69 6.61 -1.16 12.07
CA ILE A 69 6.84 -2.25 13.02
C ILE A 69 6.51 -3.58 12.33
N GLU A 70 5.40 -3.61 11.59
CA GLU A 70 4.87 -4.84 10.99
C GLU A 70 4.09 -4.54 9.70
N LEU A 71 4.14 -5.47 8.76
CA LEU A 71 3.29 -5.50 7.57
C LEU A 71 2.94 -6.96 7.29
N GLU A 72 1.66 -7.28 7.36
CA GLU A 72 1.15 -8.62 7.12
C GLU A 72 0.31 -8.68 5.85
N VAL A 73 0.47 -9.76 5.09
CA VAL A 73 -0.30 -10.01 3.87
C VAL A 73 -1.02 -11.33 4.02
N TYR A 74 -2.35 -11.27 3.98
CA TYR A 74 -3.22 -12.44 4.08
C TYR A 74 -3.79 -12.77 2.70
N GLY A 75 -3.68 -14.03 2.31
CA GLY A 75 -4.18 -14.51 1.03
C GLY A 75 -4.39 -16.01 1.03
N LYS A 76 -5.18 -16.49 0.07
CA LYS A 76 -5.32 -17.92 -0.22
C LYS A 76 -4.51 -18.26 -1.47
N PRO A 77 -3.95 -19.47 -1.57
CA PRO A 77 -3.37 -19.94 -2.82
C PRO A 77 -4.37 -19.82 -3.97
N VAL A 78 -3.89 -19.39 -5.13
CA VAL A 78 -4.70 -19.34 -6.35
C VAL A 78 -4.96 -20.78 -6.80
N LYS A 79 -6.22 -21.10 -7.15
CA LYS A 79 -6.60 -22.39 -7.75
C LYS A 79 -6.24 -22.44 -9.22
#